data_AF-A0A9E1QQL6-F1
#
_entry.id   AF-A0A9E1QQL6-F1
#
_cell.length_a   1.000
_cell.length_b   1.000
_cell.length_c   1.000
_cell.angle_alpha   90.00
_cell.angle_beta   90.00
_cell.angle_gamma   90.00
#
_symmetry.space_group_name_H-M   'P 1'
#
loop_
_entity.id
_entity.type
_entity.pdbx_description
1 polymer ?
#
loop_
_entity_poly.entity_id
_entity_poly.type
_entity_poly.pdbx_seq_one_letter_code
_entity_poly.pdbx_strand_id
1 'polypeptide(L)'
;MKKIYKALIPSYVRTFIWHRIFDIRFLLSAPIMFLKRAYRGYIYKDNWLKNTSMINSYKSSLSFSTFKDIEVFLENNKLKYSKGAHALYINDRNIIEMLCPGLAECIPHSFGLKIIKSKIISPDGTPYYSGIDAAASSTKLSMKIVGGVKEKAVISNVLSEYNVAPRAYKLIKIISGKNVLHALCVEEINGEIVYGDLGRVFLSQFYDILKSEKIYIIGGINSGDFKLPSFNKNIIANNNGTYYIDIQNFGFDNPDERILLLGERINEVTHFGASTLLRRPKYSYQSIPSLNIEGKRDSLFRVNFIDSFLSKNNISLNGENIMDVGCNLGLFIQYSLSQNANWCIGLDTPKIAEISRKYLYELGLLSFDVFGVDLKSDISYLFKNIKFKVIFYMSIEGHIGFPNWLKSVKFDYILYEGHQDENIVQIKDKIKESLLDVNIISETMSQDGDSRARPVLLCKNSN
;
A
#
# COMPACT_ATOMS: atom_id res chain seq x y z
N MET A 1 -43.66 32.98 -26.64
CA MET A 1 -43.33 31.69 -27.29
C MET A 1 -43.62 30.44 -26.44
N LYS A 2 -43.12 30.28 -25.21
CA LYS A 2 -43.38 29.05 -24.39
C LYS A 2 -44.87 28.72 -24.18
N LYS A 3 -45.76 29.72 -24.03
CA LYS A 3 -47.21 29.52 -23.89
C LYS A 3 -47.87 29.01 -25.19
N ILE A 4 -47.50 29.57 -26.34
CA ILE A 4 -47.98 29.17 -27.67
C ILE A 4 -47.51 27.74 -28.01
N TYR A 5 -46.25 27.42 -27.72
CA TYR A 5 -45.70 26.08 -27.89
C TYR A 5 -46.40 25.01 -27.05
N LYS A 6 -46.78 25.33 -25.79
CA LYS A 6 -47.53 24.40 -24.93
C LYS A 6 -49.00 24.22 -25.35
N ALA A 7 -49.59 25.24 -25.98
CA ALA A 7 -50.98 25.22 -26.43
C ALA A 7 -51.18 24.49 -27.77
N LEU A 8 -50.24 24.64 -28.71
CA LEU A 8 -50.36 24.08 -30.06
C LEU A 8 -49.88 22.64 -30.18
N ILE A 9 -48.98 22.19 -29.30
CA ILE A 9 -48.41 20.85 -29.39
C ILE A 9 -48.95 20.00 -28.24
N PRO A 10 -49.70 18.91 -28.53
CA PRO A 10 -50.18 17.98 -27.52
C PRO A 10 -49.05 17.49 -26.61
N SER A 11 -49.35 17.25 -25.33
CA SER A 11 -48.36 16.86 -24.33
C SER A 11 -47.57 15.61 -24.75
N TYR A 12 -48.23 14.62 -25.35
CA TYR A 12 -47.58 13.39 -25.82
C TYR A 12 -46.56 13.66 -26.93
N VAL A 13 -46.84 14.58 -27.86
CA VAL A 13 -45.92 14.97 -28.93
C VAL A 13 -44.72 15.72 -28.36
N ARG A 14 -44.92 16.59 -27.36
CA ARG A 14 -43.83 17.29 -26.68
C ARG A 14 -42.91 16.31 -25.93
N THR A 15 -43.49 15.33 -25.23
CA THR A 15 -42.74 14.28 -24.53
C THR A 15 -41.96 13.42 -25.53
N PHE A 16 -42.58 13.07 -26.66
CA PHE A 16 -41.93 12.33 -27.74
C PHE A 16 -40.74 13.11 -28.34
N ILE A 17 -40.91 14.40 -28.65
CA ILE A 17 -39.83 15.26 -29.15
C ILE A 17 -38.71 15.39 -28.11
N TRP A 18 -39.04 15.53 -26.82
CA TRP A 18 -38.04 15.59 -25.75
C TRP A 18 -37.26 14.28 -25.61
N HIS A 19 -37.94 13.13 -25.69
CA HIS A 19 -37.27 11.84 -25.72
C HIS A 19 -36.36 11.70 -26.93
N ARG A 20 -36.79 12.11 -28.13
CA ARG A 20 -35.94 12.07 -29.32
C ARG A 20 -34.73 13.00 -29.23
N ILE A 21 -34.88 14.21 -28.68
CA ILE A 21 -33.74 15.11 -28.44
C ILE A 21 -32.78 14.51 -27.40
N PHE A 22 -33.32 13.88 -26.36
CA PHE A 22 -32.51 13.18 -25.36
C PHE A 22 -31.78 11.98 -25.96
N ASP A 23 -32.46 11.15 -26.76
CA ASP A 23 -31.88 10.01 -27.48
C ASP A 23 -30.80 10.45 -28.45
N ILE A 24 -31.02 11.54 -29.20
CA ILE A 24 -30.02 12.11 -30.12
C ILE A 24 -28.81 12.65 -29.34
N ARG A 25 -29.03 13.37 -28.23
CA ARG A 25 -27.93 13.83 -27.36
C ARG A 25 -27.18 12.67 -26.72
N PHE A 26 -27.88 11.62 -26.30
CA PHE A 26 -27.30 10.40 -25.78
C PHE A 26 -26.49 9.68 -26.86
N LEU A 27 -27.02 9.52 -28.08
CA LEU A 27 -26.32 8.89 -29.20
C LEU A 27 -25.14 9.69 -29.74
N LEU A 28 -25.16 11.03 -29.63
CA LEU A 28 -24.02 11.87 -30.01
C LEU A 28 -22.95 11.95 -28.90
N SER A 29 -23.35 11.88 -27.63
CA SER A 29 -22.44 11.91 -26.49
C SER A 29 -21.90 10.53 -26.09
N ALA A 30 -22.63 9.46 -26.38
CA ALA A 30 -22.27 8.08 -26.03
C ALA A 30 -20.97 7.63 -26.71
N PRO A 31 -20.70 7.90 -28.00
CA PRO A 31 -19.41 7.59 -28.61
C PRO A 31 -18.27 8.36 -27.96
N ILE A 32 -18.48 9.63 -27.59
CA ILE A 32 -17.46 10.46 -26.91
C ILE A 32 -17.26 10.02 -25.46
N MET A 33 -18.32 9.61 -24.75
CA MET A 33 -18.24 9.07 -23.40
C MET A 33 -17.65 7.65 -23.39
N PHE A 34 -17.95 6.84 -24.40
CA PHE A 34 -17.40 5.51 -24.58
C PHE A 34 -15.96 5.59 -25.06
N LEU A 35 -15.60 6.53 -25.93
CA LEU A 35 -14.21 6.86 -26.26
C LEU A 35 -13.49 7.45 -25.06
N LYS A 36 -14.07 8.36 -24.27
CA LYS A 36 -13.45 8.83 -23.03
C LYS A 36 -13.31 7.71 -22.01
N ARG A 37 -14.27 6.80 -21.87
CA ARG A 37 -14.22 5.68 -20.91
C ARG A 37 -13.31 4.56 -21.40
N ALA A 38 -13.23 4.31 -22.70
CA ALA A 38 -12.31 3.38 -23.33
C ALA A 38 -10.89 3.95 -23.37
N TYR A 39 -10.72 5.24 -23.66
CA TYR A 39 -9.44 5.95 -23.64
C TYR A 39 -8.93 6.14 -22.21
N ARG A 40 -9.81 6.47 -21.25
CA ARG A 40 -9.49 6.40 -19.82
C ARG A 40 -9.20 4.96 -19.40
N GLY A 41 -9.99 3.97 -19.80
CA GLY A 41 -9.70 2.55 -19.51
C GLY A 41 -8.46 1.99 -20.21
N TYR A 42 -8.00 2.62 -21.29
CA TYR A 42 -6.83 2.22 -22.08
C TYR A 42 -5.55 2.94 -21.61
N ILE A 43 -5.64 4.22 -21.22
CA ILE A 43 -4.55 4.99 -20.59
C ILE A 43 -4.39 4.64 -19.12
N TYR A 44 -5.49 4.39 -18.40
CA TYR A 44 -5.52 3.96 -17.00
C TYR A 44 -5.69 2.44 -16.85
N LYS A 45 -5.30 1.66 -17.87
CA LYS A 45 -4.86 0.28 -17.62
C LYS A 45 -3.56 0.40 -16.83
N ASP A 46 -3.71 0.57 -15.52
CA ASP A 46 -2.69 0.78 -14.49
C ASP A 46 -1.64 -0.34 -14.49
N ASN A 47 -0.75 -0.32 -15.48
CA ASN A 47 0.39 -1.24 -15.52
C ASN A 47 1.40 -0.91 -14.42
N TRP A 48 1.45 0.34 -13.92
CA TRP A 48 2.27 0.67 -12.76
C TRP A 48 1.73 -0.03 -11.51
N LEU A 49 0.48 0.19 -11.09
CA LEU A 49 -0.04 -0.45 -9.87
C LEU A 49 -0.08 -1.98 -9.96
N LYS A 50 -0.15 -2.56 -11.16
CA LYS A 50 -0.04 -4.01 -11.33
C LYS A 50 1.36 -4.57 -11.03
N ASN A 51 2.41 -3.75 -11.11
CA ASN A 51 3.80 -4.15 -10.87
C ASN A 51 4.34 -3.79 -9.47
N THR A 52 3.55 -3.15 -8.60
CA THR A 52 4.05 -2.66 -7.29
C THR A 52 4.28 -3.74 -6.24
N SER A 53 3.78 -4.97 -6.44
CA SER A 53 4.11 -6.11 -5.58
C SER A 53 5.20 -6.96 -6.21
N MET A 54 6.37 -6.36 -6.48
CA MET A 54 7.54 -7.14 -6.87
C MET A 54 7.94 -8.03 -5.70
N ILE A 55 8.00 -9.34 -5.96
CA ILE A 55 8.38 -10.33 -4.96
C ILE A 55 9.89 -10.49 -5.04
N ASN A 56 10.61 -9.87 -4.10
CA ASN A 56 12.06 -9.96 -4.01
C ASN A 56 12.49 -11.42 -3.87
N SER A 57 13.60 -11.76 -4.54
CA SER A 57 14.14 -13.12 -4.55
C SER A 57 15.44 -13.16 -3.79
N TYR A 58 15.55 -14.10 -2.85
CA TYR A 58 16.72 -14.31 -2.01
C TYR A 58 17.29 -15.71 -2.29
N LYS A 59 18.60 -15.78 -2.54
CA LYS A 59 19.29 -17.06 -2.73
C LYS A 59 19.65 -17.62 -1.36
N SER A 60 19.04 -18.75 -1.02
CA SER A 60 19.28 -19.46 0.24
C SER A 60 20.67 -20.07 0.28
N SER A 61 21.31 -19.97 1.44
CA SER A 61 22.54 -20.71 1.76
C SER A 61 22.23 -22.17 2.11
N LEU A 62 20.98 -22.47 2.48
CA LEU A 62 20.49 -23.83 2.70
C LEU A 62 20.02 -24.47 1.38
N SER A 63 20.47 -25.70 1.13
CA SER A 63 19.97 -26.52 0.02
C SER A 63 18.60 -27.11 0.36
N PHE A 64 17.60 -26.91 -0.50
CA PHE A 64 16.28 -27.54 -0.35
C PHE A 64 15.60 -27.79 -1.70
N SER A 65 14.72 -28.79 -1.71
CA SER A 65 13.78 -29.09 -2.80
C SER A 65 12.32 -28.81 -2.42
N THR A 66 12.00 -28.97 -1.14
CA THR A 66 10.68 -28.73 -0.57
C THR A 66 10.79 -28.07 0.80
N PHE A 67 9.67 -27.58 1.34
CA PHE A 67 9.64 -27.08 2.72
C PHE A 67 10.00 -28.17 3.74
N LYS A 68 9.80 -29.46 3.42
CA LYS A 68 10.13 -30.58 4.33
C LYS A 68 11.63 -30.67 4.58
N ASP A 69 12.45 -30.31 3.59
CA ASP A 69 13.91 -30.32 3.75
C ASP A 69 14.35 -29.25 4.77
N ILE A 70 13.65 -28.11 4.78
CA ILE A 70 13.82 -27.07 5.80
C ILE A 70 13.36 -27.59 7.17
N GLU A 71 12.18 -28.24 7.26
CA GLU A 71 11.70 -28.85 8.51
C GLU A 71 12.72 -29.86 9.08
N VAL A 72 13.22 -30.78 8.26
CA VAL A 72 14.24 -31.77 8.66
C VAL A 72 15.54 -31.11 9.10
N PHE A 73 15.99 -30.06 8.39
CA PHE A 73 17.16 -29.29 8.81
C PHE A 73 16.95 -28.67 10.21
N LEU A 74 15.80 -28.04 10.45
CA LEU A 74 15.49 -27.42 11.75
C LEU A 74 15.45 -28.46 12.87
N GLU A 75 14.82 -29.60 12.63
CA GLU A 75 14.73 -30.71 13.60
C GLU A 75 16.10 -31.31 13.93
N ASN A 76 16.90 -31.63 12.92
CA ASN A 76 18.25 -32.20 13.10
C ASN A 76 19.18 -31.28 13.90
N ASN A 77 18.99 -29.96 13.77
CA ASN A 77 19.77 -28.96 14.48
C ASN A 77 19.10 -28.47 15.78
N LYS A 78 17.96 -29.05 16.19
CA LYS A 78 17.19 -28.66 17.38
C LYS A 78 16.83 -27.17 17.42
N LEU A 79 16.57 -26.60 16.26
CA LEU A 79 16.21 -25.19 16.09
C LEU A 79 14.71 -25.00 16.32
N LYS A 80 14.33 -23.89 16.97
CA LYS A 80 12.92 -23.61 17.29
C LYS A 80 12.20 -23.11 16.05
N TYR A 81 10.99 -23.65 15.84
CA TYR A 81 10.08 -23.21 14.80
C TYR A 81 8.64 -23.59 15.16
N SER A 82 7.65 -22.98 14.50
CA SER A 82 6.24 -23.36 14.62
C SER A 82 5.72 -23.93 13.30
N LYS A 83 4.96 -25.02 13.38
CA LYS A 83 4.40 -25.71 12.20
C LYS A 83 2.88 -25.57 12.18
N GLY A 84 2.37 -24.90 11.15
CA GLY A 84 0.96 -24.92 10.79
C GLY A 84 0.66 -25.93 9.69
N ALA A 85 -0.63 -26.11 9.39
CA ALA A 85 -1.07 -26.92 8.26
C ALA A 85 -0.55 -26.37 6.92
N HIS A 86 -0.58 -25.04 6.77
CA HIS A 86 -0.31 -24.37 5.50
C HIS A 86 1.03 -23.62 5.43
N ALA A 87 1.68 -23.42 6.58
CA ALA A 87 2.93 -22.67 6.67
C ALA A 87 3.88 -23.22 7.73
N LEU A 88 5.16 -22.86 7.57
CA LEU A 88 6.22 -22.99 8.57
C LEU A 88 6.57 -21.59 9.06
N TYR A 89 6.69 -21.39 10.37
CA TYR A 89 7.04 -20.10 10.96
C TYR A 89 8.38 -20.18 11.69
N ILE A 90 9.27 -19.25 11.36
CA ILE A 90 10.64 -19.15 11.88
C ILE A 90 10.86 -17.70 12.31
N ASN A 91 11.24 -17.45 13.56
CA ASN A 91 11.60 -16.12 14.07
C ASN A 91 13.07 -16.01 14.49
N ASP A 92 13.84 -17.09 14.42
CA ASP A 92 15.27 -17.04 14.69
C ASP A 92 16.03 -16.31 13.56
N ARG A 93 16.69 -15.21 13.92
CA ARG A 93 17.40 -14.35 12.96
C ARG A 93 18.52 -15.07 12.22
N ASN A 94 19.26 -15.98 12.87
CA ASN A 94 20.35 -16.71 12.22
C ASN A 94 19.80 -17.64 11.14
N ILE A 95 18.66 -18.29 11.41
CA ILE A 95 17.99 -19.16 10.44
C ILE A 95 17.44 -18.34 9.27
N ILE A 96 16.83 -17.18 9.56
CA ILE A 96 16.34 -16.26 8.53
C ILE A 96 17.51 -15.81 7.64
N GLU A 97 18.65 -15.47 8.21
CA GLU A 97 19.85 -15.07 7.45
C GLU A 97 20.40 -16.22 6.60
N MET A 98 20.38 -17.46 7.09
CA MET A 98 20.75 -18.64 6.29
C MET A 98 19.81 -18.86 5.09
N LEU A 99 18.51 -18.67 5.29
CA LEU A 99 17.50 -18.85 4.24
C LEU A 99 17.46 -17.67 3.26
N CYS A 100 17.63 -16.45 3.76
CA CYS A 100 17.47 -15.20 3.02
C CYS A 100 18.56 -14.18 3.43
N PRO A 101 19.80 -14.35 2.95
CA PRO A 101 20.90 -13.46 3.33
C PRO A 101 20.58 -11.98 3.04
N GLY A 102 20.85 -11.11 4.01
CA GLY A 102 20.61 -9.66 3.96
C GLY A 102 19.16 -9.22 4.18
N LEU A 103 18.20 -10.15 4.29
CA LEU A 103 16.79 -9.79 4.48
C LEU A 103 16.55 -8.99 5.77
N ALA A 104 17.28 -9.30 6.84
CA ALA A 104 17.13 -8.61 8.13
C ALA A 104 17.61 -7.16 8.09
N GLU A 105 18.46 -6.79 7.14
CA GLU A 105 18.89 -5.39 6.93
C GLU A 105 17.88 -4.59 6.11
N CYS A 106 17.02 -5.30 5.37
CA CYS A 106 16.00 -4.70 4.51
C CYS A 106 14.73 -4.28 5.26
N ILE A 107 14.44 -4.85 6.42
CA ILE A 107 13.20 -4.64 7.17
C ILE A 107 13.55 -3.96 8.51
N PRO A 108 13.08 -2.74 8.78
CA PRO A 108 13.45 -2.00 9.99
C PRO A 108 12.77 -2.53 11.27
N HIS A 109 11.79 -3.42 11.12
CA HIS A 109 10.99 -4.00 12.20
C HIS A 109 11.48 -5.39 12.60
N SER A 110 11.18 -5.82 13.83
CA SER A 110 11.30 -7.25 14.20
C SER A 110 10.24 -8.05 13.44
N PHE A 111 10.65 -9.18 12.86
CA PHE A 111 9.77 -10.00 12.03
C PHE A 111 10.13 -11.47 12.14
N GLY A 112 9.12 -12.31 11.93
CA GLY A 112 9.29 -13.72 11.61
C GLY A 112 9.00 -14.01 10.14
N LEU A 113 9.49 -15.15 9.70
CA LEU A 113 9.35 -15.66 8.34
C LEU A 113 8.30 -16.78 8.32
N LYS A 114 7.16 -16.50 7.66
CA LYS A 114 6.07 -17.46 7.43
C LYS A 114 6.18 -18.06 6.03
N ILE A 115 6.86 -19.20 5.93
CA ILE A 115 7.10 -19.93 4.67
C ILE A 115 5.84 -20.71 4.27
N ILE A 116 5.34 -20.43 3.07
CA ILE A 116 4.10 -21.00 2.54
C ILE A 116 4.38 -22.36 1.89
N LYS A 117 3.62 -23.39 2.29
CA LYS A 117 3.82 -24.77 1.82
C LYS A 117 3.31 -25.02 0.40
N SER A 118 2.32 -24.25 -0.03
CA SER A 118 1.71 -24.37 -1.36
C SER A 118 2.66 -23.91 -2.46
N LYS A 119 2.77 -24.71 -3.52
CA LYS A 119 3.51 -24.37 -4.75
C LYS A 119 2.61 -23.85 -5.87
N ILE A 120 1.29 -23.91 -5.69
CA ILE A 120 0.33 -23.56 -6.74
C ILE A 120 0.13 -22.04 -6.74
N ILE A 121 0.45 -21.42 -7.87
CA ILE A 121 0.36 -19.97 -8.05
C ILE A 121 -1.07 -19.55 -8.41
N SER A 122 -1.53 -18.51 -7.73
CA SER A 122 -2.81 -17.83 -7.94
C SER A 122 -2.71 -16.84 -9.11
N PRO A 123 -3.85 -16.33 -9.65
CA PRO A 123 -3.84 -15.33 -10.72
C PRO A 123 -3.08 -14.04 -10.39
N ASP A 124 -2.89 -13.73 -9.10
CA ASP A 124 -2.14 -12.55 -8.64
C ASP A 124 -0.61 -12.73 -8.63
N GLY A 125 -0.11 -13.91 -9.04
CA GLY A 125 1.31 -14.23 -9.08
C GLY A 125 1.91 -14.69 -7.73
N THR A 126 1.10 -14.76 -6.66
CA THR A 126 1.47 -15.32 -5.36
C THR A 126 0.91 -16.73 -5.20
N PRO A 127 1.46 -17.60 -4.34
CA PRO A 127 0.86 -18.90 -4.11
C PRO A 127 -0.51 -18.75 -3.44
N TYR A 128 -1.41 -19.69 -3.72
CA TYR A 128 -2.57 -19.87 -2.86
C TYR A 128 -2.12 -20.23 -1.45
N TYR A 129 -2.81 -19.72 -0.44
CA TYR A 129 -2.44 -20.02 0.94
C TYR A 129 -2.65 -21.51 1.27
N SER A 130 -3.65 -22.15 0.66
CA SER A 130 -3.87 -23.60 0.69
C SER A 130 -3.41 -24.27 -0.61
N GLY A 131 -3.12 -25.57 -0.57
CA GLY A 131 -2.70 -26.34 -1.74
C GLY A 131 -2.58 -27.82 -1.42
N ILE A 132 -2.62 -28.68 -2.45
CA ILE A 132 -2.58 -30.15 -2.29
C ILE A 132 -1.32 -30.60 -1.55
N ASP A 133 -0.19 -29.94 -1.80
CA ASP A 133 1.08 -30.19 -1.10
C ASP A 133 1.05 -29.81 0.39
N ALA A 134 0.17 -28.88 0.76
CA ALA A 134 -0.02 -28.42 2.14
C ALA A 134 -1.11 -29.23 2.87
N ALA A 135 -2.19 -29.56 2.17
CA ALA A 135 -3.27 -30.42 2.63
C ALA A 135 -3.84 -31.19 1.44
N ALA A 136 -3.64 -32.51 1.40
CA ALA A 136 -3.99 -33.38 0.27
C ALA A 136 -5.47 -33.31 -0.13
N SER A 137 -6.35 -32.87 0.77
CA SER A 137 -7.78 -32.65 0.53
C SER A 137 -8.13 -31.31 -0.15
N SER A 138 -7.15 -30.44 -0.41
CA SER A 138 -7.39 -29.12 -0.99
C SER A 138 -7.84 -29.25 -2.45
N THR A 139 -9.07 -28.87 -2.74
CA THR A 139 -9.60 -28.80 -4.11
C THR A 139 -9.27 -27.46 -4.75
N LYS A 140 -9.29 -27.37 -6.09
CA LYS A 140 -9.16 -26.07 -6.79
C LYS A 140 -10.22 -25.05 -6.32
N LEU A 141 -11.41 -25.53 -5.94
CA LEU A 141 -12.47 -24.68 -5.40
C LEU A 141 -12.12 -24.15 -4.01
N SER A 142 -11.64 -25.00 -3.10
CA SER A 142 -11.23 -24.56 -1.77
C SER A 142 -10.06 -23.58 -1.84
N MET A 143 -9.13 -23.78 -2.77
CA MET A 143 -8.04 -22.83 -3.02
C MET A 143 -8.55 -21.46 -3.48
N LYS A 144 -9.53 -21.42 -4.39
CA LYS A 144 -10.16 -20.16 -4.84
C LYS A 144 -10.90 -19.45 -3.71
N ILE A 145 -11.57 -20.19 -2.83
CA ILE A 145 -12.27 -19.63 -1.67
C ILE A 145 -11.27 -19.09 -0.65
N VAL A 146 -10.17 -19.83 -0.39
CA VAL A 146 -9.12 -19.37 0.50
C VAL A 146 -8.37 -18.17 -0.08
N GLY A 147 -8.11 -18.14 -1.39
CA GLY A 147 -7.43 -17.00 -2.01
C GLY A 147 -5.90 -17.05 -1.91
N GLY A 148 -5.28 -16.00 -2.47
CA GLY A 148 -3.84 -15.86 -2.60
C GLY A 148 -3.17 -15.28 -1.36
N VAL A 149 -1.86 -15.49 -1.22
CA VAL A 149 -1.07 -14.92 -0.11
C VAL A 149 -1.08 -13.39 -0.11
N LYS A 150 -1.22 -12.74 -1.28
CA LYS A 150 -1.37 -11.27 -1.34
C LYS A 150 -2.61 -10.78 -0.62
N GLU A 151 -3.78 -11.36 -0.90
CA GLU A 151 -5.05 -11.04 -0.23
C GLU A 151 -4.92 -11.21 1.28
N LYS A 152 -4.28 -12.29 1.71
CA LYS A 152 -3.99 -12.57 3.12
C LYS A 152 -3.11 -11.52 3.78
N ALA A 153 -2.10 -11.02 3.08
CA ALA A 153 -1.29 -9.91 3.56
C ALA A 153 -2.11 -8.62 3.71
N VAL A 154 -3.03 -8.33 2.77
CA VAL A 154 -3.96 -7.18 2.87
C VAL A 154 -4.81 -7.30 4.13
N ILE A 155 -5.47 -8.43 4.32
CA ILE A 155 -6.32 -8.67 5.50
C ILE A 155 -5.52 -8.52 6.79
N SER A 156 -4.32 -9.11 6.85
CA SER A 156 -3.42 -8.98 8.01
C SER A 156 -3.13 -7.51 8.32
N ASN A 157 -2.80 -6.72 7.30
CA ASN A 157 -2.45 -5.31 7.46
C ASN A 157 -3.64 -4.43 7.85
N VAL A 158 -4.81 -4.67 7.28
CA VAL A 158 -6.07 -3.99 7.69
C VAL A 158 -6.36 -4.25 9.17
N LEU A 159 -6.24 -5.51 9.60
CA LEU A 159 -6.47 -5.90 10.99
C LEU A 159 -5.37 -5.40 11.93
N SER A 160 -4.14 -5.23 11.45
CA SER A 160 -3.04 -4.69 12.25
C SER A 160 -3.25 -3.22 12.67
N GLU A 161 -4.02 -2.43 11.91
CA GLU A 161 -4.39 -1.05 12.33
C GLU A 161 -5.24 -1.03 13.62
N TYR A 162 -5.86 -2.16 13.96
CA TYR A 162 -6.63 -2.34 15.20
C TYR A 162 -5.84 -3.08 16.29
N ASN A 163 -4.55 -3.38 16.07
CA ASN A 163 -3.70 -4.19 16.95
C ASN A 163 -4.26 -5.59 17.27
N VAL A 164 -4.98 -6.21 16.31
CA VAL A 164 -5.58 -7.55 16.50
C VAL A 164 -5.01 -8.64 15.59
N ALA A 165 -4.09 -8.29 14.70
CA ALA A 165 -3.37 -9.23 13.83
C ALA A 165 -1.95 -8.73 13.59
N PRO A 166 -0.98 -9.63 13.36
CA PRO A 166 0.37 -9.24 13.00
C PRO A 166 0.38 -8.54 11.64
N ARG A 167 1.21 -7.51 11.52
CA ARG A 167 1.43 -6.85 10.22
C ARG A 167 2.25 -7.72 9.27
N ALA A 168 1.92 -7.73 7.98
CA ALA A 168 2.73 -8.27 6.91
C ALA A 168 3.62 -7.17 6.32
N TYR A 169 4.94 -7.35 6.42
CA TYR A 169 5.94 -6.38 5.98
C TYR A 169 6.41 -6.60 4.55
N LYS A 170 6.58 -7.85 4.11
CA LYS A 170 7.15 -8.17 2.79
C LYS A 170 6.74 -9.56 2.33
N LEU A 171 6.61 -9.76 1.02
CA LEU A 171 6.45 -11.07 0.39
C LEU A 171 7.70 -11.37 -0.42
N ILE A 172 8.32 -12.52 -0.19
CA ILE A 172 9.60 -12.89 -0.80
C ILE A 172 9.57 -14.28 -1.43
N LYS A 173 10.54 -14.53 -2.31
CA LYS A 173 10.91 -15.85 -2.83
C LYS A 173 12.23 -16.29 -2.22
N ILE A 174 12.26 -17.52 -1.72
CA ILE A 174 13.45 -18.19 -1.23
C ILE A 174 13.89 -19.18 -2.31
N ILE A 175 15.10 -19.01 -2.84
CA ILE A 175 15.60 -19.78 -3.99
C ILE A 175 16.74 -20.70 -3.54
N SER A 176 16.62 -22.00 -3.87
CA SER A 176 17.67 -22.98 -3.66
C SER A 176 17.84 -23.84 -4.92
N GLY A 177 18.90 -23.57 -5.69
CA GLY A 177 19.07 -24.15 -7.03
C GLY A 177 17.91 -23.77 -7.96
N LYS A 178 17.13 -24.77 -8.40
CA LYS A 178 15.93 -24.58 -9.23
C LYS A 178 14.62 -24.49 -8.43
N ASN A 179 14.71 -24.66 -7.11
CA ASN A 179 13.55 -24.73 -6.24
C ASN A 179 13.22 -23.34 -5.68
N VAL A 180 11.93 -23.04 -5.60
CA VAL A 180 11.41 -21.77 -5.09
C VAL A 180 10.37 -22.05 -4.02
N LEU A 181 10.51 -21.40 -2.87
CA LEU A 181 9.48 -21.27 -1.86
C LEU A 181 9.09 -19.80 -1.72
N HIS A 182 7.87 -19.54 -1.25
CA HIS A 182 7.42 -18.18 -0.95
C HIS A 182 7.30 -18.01 0.56
N ALA A 183 7.56 -16.81 1.05
CA ALA A 183 7.40 -16.50 2.46
C ALA A 183 6.89 -15.08 2.68
N LEU A 184 6.04 -14.91 3.70
CA LEU A 184 5.69 -13.60 4.22
C LEU A 184 6.62 -13.27 5.39
N CYS A 185 7.18 -12.07 5.37
CA CYS A 185 7.80 -11.45 6.54
C CYS A 185 6.66 -10.80 7.33
N VAL A 186 6.39 -11.30 8.53
CA VAL A 186 5.28 -10.85 9.38
C VAL A 186 5.83 -10.38 10.73
N GLU A 187 5.14 -9.44 11.34
CA GLU A 187 5.41 -8.96 12.69
C GLU A 187 5.56 -10.12 13.67
N GLU A 188 6.61 -10.05 14.47
CA GLU A 188 6.90 -11.05 15.48
C GLU A 188 6.06 -10.79 16.73
N ILE A 189 5.08 -11.65 17.00
CA ILE A 189 4.26 -11.58 18.21
C ILE A 189 4.85 -12.52 19.26
N ASN A 190 5.75 -11.98 20.08
CA ASN A 190 6.30 -12.68 21.22
C ASN A 190 5.37 -12.53 22.43
N GLY A 191 4.67 -13.62 22.77
CA GLY A 191 3.68 -13.61 23.86
C GLY A 191 3.22 -15.01 24.27
N GLU A 192 2.21 -15.05 25.13
CA GLU A 192 1.61 -16.28 25.65
C GLU A 192 0.34 -16.64 24.87
N ILE A 193 0.11 -17.95 24.70
CA ILE A 193 -1.15 -18.43 24.11
C ILE A 193 -2.30 -18.10 25.06
N VAL A 194 -3.35 -17.50 24.51
CA VAL A 194 -4.56 -17.15 25.26
C VAL A 194 -5.53 -18.33 25.26
N TYR A 195 -6.11 -18.62 26.43
CA TYR A 195 -7.06 -19.71 26.64
C TYR A 195 -8.38 -19.23 27.24
N GLY A 196 -9.42 -20.05 27.11
CA GLY A 196 -10.66 -19.91 27.88
C GLY A 196 -11.40 -18.59 27.63
N ASP A 197 -11.88 -17.97 28.72
CA ASP A 197 -12.73 -16.79 28.63
C ASP A 197 -12.00 -15.53 28.15
N LEU A 198 -10.70 -15.40 28.42
CA LEU A 198 -9.90 -14.30 27.86
C LEU A 198 -9.90 -14.34 26.34
N GLY A 199 -9.74 -15.52 25.74
CA GLY A 199 -9.80 -15.66 24.29
C GLY A 199 -11.21 -15.42 23.74
N ARG A 200 -12.27 -15.73 24.49
CA ARG A 200 -13.65 -15.43 24.11
C ARG A 200 -13.91 -13.92 24.08
N VAL A 201 -13.42 -13.18 25.08
CA VAL A 201 -13.53 -11.71 25.12
C VAL A 201 -12.81 -11.08 23.92
N PHE A 202 -11.59 -11.54 23.63
CA PHE A 202 -10.87 -11.10 22.44
C PHE A 202 -11.63 -11.41 21.16
N LEU A 203 -12.13 -12.64 20.98
CA LEU A 203 -12.85 -13.03 19.77
C LEU A 203 -14.13 -12.19 19.54
N SER A 204 -14.83 -11.80 20.60
CA SER A 204 -15.98 -10.90 20.48
C SER A 204 -15.58 -9.56 19.84
N GLN A 205 -14.52 -8.93 20.36
CA GLN A 205 -14.01 -7.66 19.82
C GLN A 205 -13.47 -7.85 18.39
N PHE A 206 -12.75 -8.95 18.16
CA PHE A 206 -12.22 -9.29 16.85
C PHE A 206 -13.34 -9.46 15.81
N TYR A 207 -14.46 -10.09 16.15
CA TYR A 207 -15.61 -10.25 15.25
C TYR A 207 -16.30 -8.93 14.93
N ASP A 208 -16.38 -8.01 15.89
CA ASP A 208 -16.91 -6.66 15.63
C ASP A 208 -16.01 -5.90 14.63
N ILE A 209 -14.68 -6.03 14.77
CA ILE A 209 -13.71 -5.46 13.83
C ILE A 209 -13.89 -6.09 12.44
N LEU A 210 -13.91 -7.43 12.34
CA LEU A 210 -14.12 -8.13 11.07
C LEU A 210 -15.39 -7.65 10.35
N LYS A 211 -16.50 -7.53 11.09
CA LYS A 211 -17.78 -7.03 10.56
C LYS A 211 -17.69 -5.58 10.08
N SER A 212 -17.03 -4.71 10.85
CA SER A 212 -16.84 -3.30 10.48
C SER A 212 -15.99 -3.15 9.21
N GLU A 213 -15.05 -4.08 9.02
CA GLU A 213 -14.16 -4.18 7.86
C GLU A 213 -14.69 -5.12 6.78
N LYS A 214 -15.95 -5.60 6.83
CA LYS A 214 -16.49 -6.48 5.77
C LYS A 214 -15.60 -7.69 5.45
N ILE A 215 -14.91 -8.20 6.48
CA ILE A 215 -14.09 -9.39 6.42
C ILE A 215 -14.92 -10.54 6.98
N TYR A 216 -15.09 -11.61 6.21
CA TYR A 216 -15.80 -12.80 6.64
C TYR A 216 -14.85 -13.94 7.01
N ILE A 217 -15.38 -14.91 7.74
CA ILE A 217 -14.65 -16.11 8.15
C ILE A 217 -15.02 -17.26 7.21
N ILE A 218 -14.03 -17.76 6.49
CA ILE A 218 -14.14 -18.93 5.60
C ILE A 218 -14.43 -20.16 6.46
N GLY A 219 -15.56 -20.84 6.18
CA GLY A 219 -16.03 -21.98 6.98
C GLY A 219 -16.77 -21.59 8.26
N GLY A 220 -16.89 -20.29 8.56
CA GLY A 220 -17.66 -19.75 9.69
C GLY A 220 -17.00 -19.88 11.07
N ILE A 221 -17.63 -19.27 12.08
CA ILE A 221 -17.16 -19.23 13.48
C ILE A 221 -17.10 -20.60 14.17
N ASN A 222 -17.74 -21.62 13.60
CA ASN A 222 -17.78 -22.96 14.18
C ASN A 222 -16.57 -23.83 13.79
N SER A 223 -15.60 -23.27 13.06
CA SER A 223 -14.37 -23.96 12.69
C SER A 223 -13.51 -24.28 13.92
N GLY A 224 -12.62 -25.27 13.80
CA GLY A 224 -11.74 -25.68 14.91
C GLY A 224 -10.85 -24.56 15.46
N ASP A 225 -10.53 -23.56 14.64
CA ASP A 225 -9.65 -22.46 15.01
C ASP A 225 -10.25 -21.53 16.07
N PHE A 226 -11.58 -21.47 16.18
CA PHE A 226 -12.28 -20.60 17.13
C PHE A 226 -12.85 -21.38 18.32
N LYS A 227 -12.57 -22.68 18.42
CA LYS A 227 -13.09 -23.52 19.50
C LYS A 227 -12.27 -23.39 20.77
N LEU A 228 -12.98 -23.32 21.88
CA LEU A 228 -12.44 -23.45 23.22
C LEU A 228 -11.77 -24.84 23.42
N PRO A 229 -10.80 -24.95 24.34
CA PRO A 229 -10.28 -23.86 25.18
C PRO A 229 -9.12 -23.08 24.55
N SER A 230 -8.50 -23.60 23.49
CA SER A 230 -7.19 -23.14 23.02
C SER A 230 -7.21 -22.35 21.71
N PHE A 231 -8.33 -22.30 20.99
CA PHE A 231 -8.45 -21.55 19.73
C PHE A 231 -7.36 -21.94 18.72
N ASN A 232 -7.04 -23.24 18.67
CA ASN A 232 -5.92 -23.81 17.91
C ASN A 232 -4.56 -23.11 18.15
N LYS A 233 -4.40 -22.47 19.31
CA LYS A 233 -3.24 -21.65 19.71
C LYS A 233 -2.98 -20.44 18.80
N ASN A 234 -4.01 -19.96 18.10
CA ASN A 234 -3.92 -18.83 17.18
C ASN A 234 -4.07 -17.46 17.86
N ILE A 235 -4.38 -17.42 19.16
CA ILE A 235 -4.50 -16.19 19.92
C ILE A 235 -3.29 -16.05 20.84
N ILE A 236 -2.52 -14.99 20.64
CA ILE A 236 -1.31 -14.68 21.43
C ILE A 236 -1.49 -13.31 22.08
N ALA A 237 -1.19 -13.20 23.37
CA ALA A 237 -1.16 -11.93 24.09
C ALA A 237 0.25 -11.57 24.53
N ASN A 238 0.60 -10.28 24.41
CA ASN A 238 1.83 -9.70 24.92
C ASN A 238 1.54 -8.32 25.53
N ASN A 239 2.60 -7.57 25.86
CA ASN A 239 2.47 -6.24 26.49
C ASN A 239 1.79 -5.20 25.59
N ASN A 240 1.75 -5.42 24.28
CA ASN A 240 1.20 -4.49 23.29
C ASN A 240 -0.26 -4.80 22.91
N GLY A 241 -0.75 -6.01 23.18
CA GLY A 241 -2.12 -6.40 22.84
C GLY A 241 -2.35 -7.90 22.78
N THR A 242 -3.52 -8.27 22.24
CA THR A 242 -3.90 -9.65 21.93
C THR A 242 -4.13 -9.77 20.44
N TYR A 243 -3.56 -10.80 19.82
CA TYR A 243 -3.45 -10.94 18.37
C TYR A 243 -3.97 -12.28 17.91
N TYR A 244 -4.65 -12.29 16.77
CA TYR A 244 -4.97 -13.49 16.01
C TYR A 244 -3.93 -13.69 14.89
N ILE A 245 -3.09 -14.74 15.01
CA ILE A 245 -1.89 -14.87 14.17
C ILE A 245 -2.08 -15.65 12.85
N ASP A 246 -3.21 -16.32 12.66
CA ASP A 246 -3.45 -17.16 11.48
C ASP A 246 -4.54 -16.66 10.54
N ILE A 247 -4.21 -15.68 9.70
CA ILE A 247 -5.18 -14.99 8.85
C ILE A 247 -5.70 -15.78 7.63
N GLN A 248 -5.40 -17.08 7.53
CA GLN A 248 -5.74 -17.91 6.36
C GLN A 248 -7.24 -18.04 6.10
N ASN A 249 -8.05 -18.05 7.16
CA ASN A 249 -9.48 -18.34 7.10
C ASN A 249 -10.34 -17.07 7.01
N PHE A 250 -9.80 -15.96 6.50
CA PHE A 250 -10.55 -14.72 6.32
C PHE A 250 -10.61 -14.29 4.85
N GLY A 251 -11.73 -13.76 4.39
CA GLY A 251 -11.87 -13.20 3.05
C GLY A 251 -12.64 -11.89 3.07
N PHE A 252 -12.66 -11.17 1.95
CA PHE A 252 -13.48 -9.96 1.80
C PHE A 252 -14.85 -10.28 1.19
N ASP A 253 -15.94 -9.82 1.82
CA ASP A 253 -17.32 -10.08 1.34
C ASP A 253 -17.54 -9.51 -0.07
N ASN A 254 -17.08 -8.27 -0.28
CA ASN A 254 -17.23 -7.53 -1.52
C ASN A 254 -16.06 -6.54 -1.70
N PRO A 255 -14.97 -6.95 -2.37
CA PRO A 255 -13.79 -6.11 -2.59
C PRO A 255 -14.11 -4.77 -3.27
N ASP A 256 -15.03 -4.77 -4.23
CA ASP A 256 -15.40 -3.56 -4.99
C ASP A 256 -16.08 -2.52 -4.09
N GLU A 257 -16.95 -2.96 -3.19
CA GLU A 257 -17.62 -2.08 -2.22
C GLU A 257 -16.62 -1.48 -1.21
N ARG A 258 -15.62 -2.24 -0.76
CA ARG A 258 -14.55 -1.71 0.10
C ARG A 258 -13.78 -0.58 -0.57
N ILE A 259 -13.39 -0.79 -1.82
CA ILE A 259 -12.68 0.20 -2.64
C ILE A 259 -13.52 1.48 -2.80
N LEU A 260 -14.83 1.34 -3.00
CA LEU A 260 -15.75 2.48 -3.06
C LEU A 260 -15.83 3.25 -1.73
N LEU A 261 -16.05 2.55 -0.61
CA LEU A 261 -16.12 3.16 0.74
C LEU A 261 -14.81 3.87 1.11
N LEU A 262 -13.67 3.28 0.74
CA LEU A 262 -12.37 3.88 0.92
C LEU A 262 -12.24 5.16 0.08
N GLY A 263 -12.71 5.15 -1.16
CA GLY A 263 -12.75 6.33 -2.02
C GLY A 263 -13.60 7.47 -1.45
N GLU A 264 -14.73 7.15 -0.81
CA GLU A 264 -15.56 8.13 -0.10
C GLU A 264 -14.80 8.74 1.09
N ARG A 265 -14.20 7.91 1.95
CA ARG A 265 -13.38 8.37 3.09
C ARG A 265 -12.19 9.21 2.65
N ILE A 266 -11.49 8.80 1.59
CA ILE A 266 -10.39 9.57 1.01
C ILE A 266 -10.88 10.95 0.59
N ASN A 267 -11.99 11.04 -0.14
CA ASN A 267 -12.55 12.32 -0.58
C ASN A 267 -12.97 13.22 0.60
N GLU A 268 -13.45 12.66 1.70
CA GLU A 268 -13.77 13.44 2.90
C GLU A 268 -12.55 14.10 3.53
N VAL A 269 -11.40 13.43 3.50
CA VAL A 269 -10.18 13.91 4.17
C VAL A 269 -9.29 14.74 3.25
N THR A 270 -9.26 14.45 1.95
CA THR A 270 -8.32 15.06 0.98
C THR A 270 -8.97 16.07 0.03
N HIS A 271 -10.23 16.45 0.28
CA HIS A 271 -10.93 17.43 -0.56
C HIS A 271 -10.21 18.77 -0.61
N PHE A 272 -10.16 19.37 -1.81
CA PHE A 272 -9.57 20.68 -2.02
C PHE A 272 -10.46 21.55 -2.92
N GLY A 273 -10.56 22.85 -2.62
CA GLY A 273 -11.21 23.86 -3.45
C GLY A 273 -12.72 24.07 -3.25
N ALA A 274 -13.24 25.20 -3.76
CA ALA A 274 -14.66 25.54 -3.77
C ALA A 274 -15.37 24.93 -5.00
N SER A 275 -16.64 24.55 -4.85
CA SER A 275 -17.46 24.00 -5.93
C SER A 275 -17.58 24.99 -7.11
N THR A 276 -17.29 24.56 -8.34
CA THR A 276 -17.61 25.32 -9.55
C THR A 276 -18.76 24.66 -10.32
N LEU A 277 -19.53 25.45 -11.09
CA LEU A 277 -20.76 25.00 -11.78
C LEU A 277 -20.58 23.78 -12.71
N LEU A 278 -19.34 23.54 -13.17
CA LEU A 278 -18.97 22.48 -14.12
C LEU A 278 -18.23 21.30 -13.46
N ARG A 279 -17.93 21.38 -12.16
CA ARG A 279 -17.17 20.35 -11.43
C ARG A 279 -17.99 19.83 -10.26
N ARG A 280 -17.85 18.54 -9.95
CA ARG A 280 -18.47 17.98 -8.74
C ARG A 280 -17.99 18.78 -7.51
N PRO A 281 -18.85 19.01 -6.51
CA PRO A 281 -18.59 19.92 -5.39
C PRO A 281 -17.43 19.49 -4.47
N LYS A 282 -16.86 18.30 -4.68
CA LYS A 282 -15.68 17.78 -3.98
C LYS A 282 -14.78 17.12 -5.01
N TYR A 283 -13.53 17.57 -5.14
CA TYR A 283 -12.48 16.89 -5.90
C TYR A 283 -11.24 16.78 -5.03
N SER A 284 -10.47 15.70 -5.24
CA SER A 284 -9.26 15.42 -4.47
C SER A 284 -8.12 16.37 -4.86
N TYR A 285 -7.17 16.60 -3.95
CA TYR A 285 -5.93 17.29 -4.32
C TYR A 285 -5.18 16.58 -5.46
N GLN A 286 -5.14 15.24 -5.43
CA GLN A 286 -4.47 14.39 -6.43
C GLN A 286 -5.46 13.40 -7.05
N SER A 287 -5.34 13.15 -8.36
CA SER A 287 -6.12 12.11 -9.00
C SER A 287 -5.74 10.73 -8.45
N ILE A 288 -6.74 9.86 -8.31
CA ILE A 288 -6.55 8.46 -7.90
C ILE A 288 -7.22 7.60 -8.96
N PRO A 289 -6.49 7.26 -10.04
CA PRO A 289 -7.07 6.56 -11.19
C PRO A 289 -7.73 5.23 -10.82
N SER A 290 -7.10 4.46 -9.92
CA SER A 290 -7.60 3.17 -9.43
C SER A 290 -8.97 3.26 -8.77
N LEU A 291 -9.32 4.42 -8.18
CA LEU A 291 -10.61 4.69 -7.55
C LEU A 291 -11.55 5.53 -8.43
N ASN A 292 -11.12 5.85 -9.67
CA ASN A 292 -11.80 6.79 -10.56
C ASN A 292 -12.11 8.14 -9.88
N ILE A 293 -11.19 8.60 -9.02
CA ILE A 293 -11.28 9.91 -8.33
C ILE A 293 -10.48 10.93 -9.14
N GLU A 294 -11.17 11.94 -9.66
CA GLU A 294 -10.54 13.09 -10.30
C GLU A 294 -9.93 14.02 -9.26
N GLY A 295 -8.76 14.60 -9.57
CA GLY A 295 -8.10 15.55 -8.69
C GLY A 295 -7.54 16.76 -9.42
N LYS A 296 -7.09 17.77 -8.65
CA LYS A 296 -6.46 18.98 -9.18
C LYS A 296 -5.16 18.68 -9.93
N ARG A 297 -4.39 17.72 -9.38
CA ARG A 297 -3.06 17.30 -9.84
C ARG A 297 -3.19 15.96 -10.57
N ASP A 298 -2.40 15.80 -11.64
CA ASP A 298 -2.36 14.56 -12.42
C ASP A 298 -1.25 13.66 -11.88
N SER A 299 -1.65 12.65 -11.09
CA SER A 299 -0.74 11.72 -10.42
C SER A 299 0.14 10.94 -11.40
N LEU A 300 -0.40 10.54 -12.56
CA LEU A 300 0.36 9.75 -13.54
C LEU A 300 1.41 10.61 -14.24
N PHE A 301 1.01 11.81 -14.67
CA PHE A 301 1.96 12.76 -15.24
C PHE A 301 3.09 13.06 -14.25
N ARG A 302 2.75 13.38 -13.00
CA ARG A 302 3.74 13.74 -11.97
C ARG A 302 4.78 12.64 -11.79
N VAL A 303 4.35 11.39 -11.69
CA VAL A 303 5.32 10.30 -11.50
C VAL A 303 6.16 10.03 -12.73
N ASN A 304 5.59 10.04 -13.94
CA ASN A 304 6.38 9.87 -15.16
C ASN A 304 7.42 11.00 -15.33
N PHE A 305 7.05 12.22 -14.95
CA PHE A 305 7.96 13.36 -14.93
C PHE A 305 9.11 13.14 -13.95
N ILE A 306 8.79 12.77 -12.71
CA ILE A 306 9.78 12.55 -11.65
C ILE A 306 10.70 11.37 -11.99
N ASP A 307 10.17 10.29 -12.53
CA ASP A 307 10.92 9.14 -13.00
C ASP A 307 11.92 9.50 -14.10
N SER A 308 11.46 10.25 -15.10
CA SER A 308 12.32 10.78 -16.16
C SER A 308 13.39 11.71 -15.60
N PHE A 309 13.06 12.51 -14.59
CA PHE A 309 13.98 13.47 -13.99
C PHE A 309 15.07 12.78 -13.16
N LEU A 310 14.73 11.77 -12.35
CA LEU A 310 15.69 10.96 -11.61
C LEU A 310 16.59 10.15 -12.56
N SER A 311 15.99 9.52 -13.58
CA SER A 311 16.73 8.73 -14.57
C SER A 311 17.75 9.56 -15.35
N LYS A 312 17.41 10.78 -15.76
CA LYS A 312 18.34 11.72 -16.42
C LYS A 312 19.54 12.08 -15.55
N ASN A 313 19.39 11.99 -14.23
CA ASN A 313 20.44 12.26 -13.25
C ASN A 313 21.11 10.98 -12.73
N ASN A 314 20.86 9.82 -13.36
CA ASN A 314 21.39 8.51 -12.98
C ASN A 314 21.08 8.11 -11.53
N ILE A 315 19.90 8.49 -11.02
CA ILE A 315 19.43 8.12 -9.69
C ILE A 315 18.48 6.94 -9.83
N SER A 316 18.83 5.82 -9.20
CA SER A 316 17.97 4.65 -9.08
C SER A 316 17.38 4.56 -7.67
N LEU A 317 16.13 4.10 -7.57
CA LEU A 317 15.45 3.80 -6.30
C LEU A 317 15.50 2.30 -5.95
N ASN A 318 16.04 1.46 -6.84
CA ASN A 318 16.04 0.01 -6.68
C ASN A 318 16.91 -0.43 -5.49
N GLY A 319 16.31 -1.14 -4.55
CA GLY A 319 16.97 -1.62 -3.33
C GLY A 319 17.21 -0.55 -2.27
N GLU A 320 16.67 0.66 -2.46
CA GLU A 320 16.98 1.82 -1.63
C GLU A 320 15.85 2.16 -0.64
N ASN A 321 16.18 2.80 0.49
CA ASN A 321 15.16 3.33 1.39
C ASN A 321 14.75 4.75 0.98
N ILE A 322 13.46 5.05 1.04
CA ILE A 322 12.89 6.30 0.54
C ILE A 322 12.04 6.97 1.62
N MET A 323 12.07 8.31 1.66
CA MET A 323 11.18 9.10 2.51
C MET A 323 10.28 10.00 1.65
N ASP A 324 9.01 10.13 2.03
CA ASP A 324 8.02 11.01 1.40
C ASP A 324 7.40 11.93 2.48
N VAL A 325 7.78 13.21 2.46
CA VAL A 325 7.36 14.20 3.47
C VAL A 325 6.14 14.96 2.96
N GLY A 326 5.04 14.91 3.72
CA GLY A 326 3.74 15.35 3.23
C GLY A 326 3.19 14.37 2.21
N CYS A 327 3.27 13.07 2.53
CA CYS A 327 3.03 11.99 1.57
C CYS A 327 1.61 11.97 0.98
N ASN A 328 0.65 12.69 1.60
CA ASN A 328 -0.76 12.62 1.23
C ASN A 328 -1.17 11.14 1.17
N LEU A 329 -1.72 10.65 0.05
CA LEU A 329 -2.11 9.24 -0.14
C LEU A 329 -0.96 8.29 -0.55
N GLY A 330 0.30 8.69 -0.30
CA GLY A 330 1.47 7.87 -0.59
C GLY A 330 1.74 7.67 -2.08
N LEU A 331 1.56 8.71 -2.90
CA LEU A 331 1.82 8.64 -4.34
C LEU A 331 3.28 8.27 -4.64
N PHE A 332 4.23 8.93 -3.96
CA PHE A 332 5.65 8.65 -4.17
C PHE A 332 6.12 7.40 -3.45
N ILE A 333 5.40 6.94 -2.42
CA ILE A 333 5.57 5.59 -1.85
C ILE A 333 5.21 4.54 -2.91
N GLN A 334 4.03 4.64 -3.54
CA GLN A 334 3.60 3.73 -4.62
C GLN A 334 4.58 3.71 -5.79
N TYR A 335 5.08 4.89 -6.18
CA TYR A 335 6.08 5.01 -7.23
C TYR A 335 7.37 4.32 -6.83
N SER A 336 7.91 4.64 -5.66
CA SER A 336 9.18 4.09 -5.19
C SER A 336 9.16 2.57 -5.07
N LEU A 337 8.07 2.01 -4.52
CA LEU A 337 7.88 0.56 -4.45
C LEU A 337 7.79 -0.08 -5.84
N SER A 338 7.17 0.59 -6.83
CA SER A 338 7.16 0.12 -8.22
C SER A 338 8.56 0.10 -8.86
N GLN A 339 9.47 0.92 -8.34
CA GLN A 339 10.89 0.97 -8.72
C GLN A 339 11.77 0.06 -7.85
N ASN A 340 11.17 -0.90 -7.14
CA ASN A 340 11.85 -1.83 -6.23
C ASN A 340 12.57 -1.16 -5.05
N ALA A 341 12.09 -0.02 -4.57
CA ALA A 341 12.57 0.52 -3.29
C ALA A 341 12.50 -0.55 -2.20
N ASN A 342 13.52 -0.56 -1.34
CA ASN A 342 13.61 -1.53 -0.26
C ASN A 342 12.57 -1.27 0.84
N TRP A 343 12.49 -0.03 1.30
CA TRP A 343 11.53 0.41 2.33
C TRP A 343 11.16 1.87 2.12
N CYS A 344 9.88 2.21 2.23
CA CYS A 344 9.39 3.57 2.08
C CYS A 344 8.80 4.11 3.39
N ILE A 345 9.12 5.35 3.76
CA ILE A 345 8.55 6.02 4.92
C ILE A 345 7.77 7.25 4.45
N GLY A 346 6.46 7.24 4.71
CA GLY A 346 5.59 8.40 4.55
C GLY A 346 5.42 9.17 5.85
N LEU A 347 5.43 10.50 5.77
CA LEU A 347 5.13 11.38 6.89
C LEU A 347 4.00 12.31 6.52
N ASP A 348 2.99 12.41 7.39
CA ASP A 348 1.91 13.38 7.26
C ASP A 348 1.28 13.65 8.63
N THR A 349 0.29 14.54 8.66
CA THR A 349 -0.58 14.73 9.81
C THR A 349 -1.26 13.40 10.20
N PRO A 350 -1.62 13.18 11.49
CA PRO A 350 -2.22 11.93 11.94
C PRO A 350 -3.42 11.46 11.12
N LYS A 351 -4.32 12.38 10.78
CA LYS A 351 -5.54 12.09 10.00
C LYS A 351 -5.22 11.62 8.58
N ILE A 352 -4.27 12.26 7.91
CA ILE A 352 -3.87 11.91 6.56
C ILE A 352 -3.08 10.59 6.57
N ALA A 353 -2.14 10.43 7.50
CA ALA A 353 -1.36 9.21 7.63
C ALA A 353 -2.24 7.97 7.82
N GLU A 354 -3.30 8.05 8.65
CA GLU A 354 -4.24 6.96 8.85
C GLU A 354 -4.93 6.53 7.55
N ILE A 355 -5.54 7.48 6.82
CA ILE A 355 -6.26 7.15 5.58
C ILE A 355 -5.30 6.63 4.51
N SER A 356 -4.06 7.12 4.50
CA SER A 356 -3.02 6.70 3.56
C SER A 356 -2.52 5.30 3.84
N ARG A 357 -2.29 4.90 5.11
CA ARG A 357 -1.98 3.51 5.43
C ARG A 357 -3.06 2.57 4.95
N LYS A 358 -4.32 2.86 5.28
CA LYS A 358 -5.48 2.08 4.83
C LYS A 358 -5.51 1.96 3.32
N TYR A 359 -5.34 3.08 2.61
CA TYR A 359 -5.28 3.08 1.15
C TYR A 359 -4.16 2.20 0.57
N LEU A 360 -2.93 2.35 1.07
CA LEU A 360 -1.79 1.57 0.60
C LEU A 360 -1.93 0.07 0.93
N TYR A 361 -2.54 -0.29 2.06
CA TYR A 361 -2.87 -1.68 2.39
C TYR A 361 -3.90 -2.28 1.44
N GLU A 362 -4.98 -1.57 1.14
CA GLU A 362 -6.01 -2.05 0.20
C GLU A 362 -5.45 -2.26 -1.21
N LEU A 363 -4.44 -1.48 -1.61
CA LEU A 363 -3.69 -1.73 -2.85
C LEU A 363 -2.78 -2.97 -2.79
N GLY A 364 -2.64 -3.58 -1.62
CA GLY A 364 -1.74 -4.71 -1.37
C GLY A 364 -0.27 -4.36 -1.44
N LEU A 365 0.07 -3.10 -1.10
CA LEU A 365 1.45 -2.69 -0.96
C LEU A 365 2.02 -3.20 0.36
N LEU A 366 3.33 -3.47 0.32
CA LEU A 366 4.16 -3.92 1.42
C LEU A 366 5.43 -3.06 1.44
N SER A 367 6.30 -3.25 2.42
CA SER A 367 7.59 -2.55 2.55
C SER A 367 7.49 -1.04 2.76
N PHE A 368 6.54 -0.59 3.57
CA PHE A 368 6.43 0.82 3.91
C PHE A 368 6.03 1.06 5.36
N ASP A 369 6.19 2.27 5.85
CA ASP A 369 5.53 2.82 7.04
C ASP A 369 4.93 4.18 6.69
N VAL A 370 3.80 4.55 7.31
CA VAL A 370 3.32 5.94 7.25
C VAL A 370 3.05 6.41 8.66
N PHE A 371 3.79 7.43 9.10
CA PHE A 371 3.67 7.98 10.44
C PHE A 371 2.81 9.24 10.44
N GLY A 372 1.86 9.26 11.37
CA GLY A 372 1.04 10.41 11.68
C GLY A 372 1.72 11.27 12.75
N VAL A 373 2.31 12.39 12.35
CA VAL A 373 3.15 13.21 13.23
C VAL A 373 2.88 14.70 13.02
N ASP A 374 3.29 15.50 14.00
CA ASP A 374 3.49 16.93 13.77
C ASP A 374 4.83 17.14 13.07
N LEU A 375 4.79 17.45 11.77
CA LEU A 375 5.96 17.64 10.91
C LEU A 375 6.85 18.81 11.33
N LYS A 376 6.36 19.73 12.19
CA LYS A 376 7.16 20.83 12.75
C LYS A 376 7.92 20.43 14.00
N SER A 377 7.48 19.39 14.69
CA SER A 377 8.12 18.84 15.89
C SER A 377 9.32 17.96 15.53
N ASP A 378 10.23 17.72 16.47
CA ASP A 378 11.35 16.81 16.25
C ASP A 378 10.88 15.35 16.18
N ILE A 379 11.08 14.74 15.02
CA ILE A 379 10.71 13.36 14.72
C ILE A 379 11.92 12.50 14.30
N SER A 380 13.14 13.02 14.50
CA SER A 380 14.40 12.35 14.10
C SER A 380 14.56 10.96 14.73
N TYR A 381 13.95 10.72 15.89
CA TYR A 381 13.98 9.43 16.59
C TYR A 381 13.39 8.28 15.76
N LEU A 382 12.47 8.57 14.83
CA LEU A 382 11.87 7.56 13.96
C LEU A 382 12.86 6.98 12.95
N PHE A 383 13.97 7.68 12.65
CA PHE A 383 14.87 7.33 11.53
C PHE A 383 16.33 7.20 11.95
N LYS A 384 16.61 7.04 13.25
CA LYS A 384 17.96 7.13 13.85
C LYS A 384 19.04 6.27 13.17
N ASN A 385 18.65 5.19 12.49
CA ASN A 385 19.57 4.27 11.80
C ASN A 385 19.22 4.00 10.34
N ILE A 386 18.38 4.85 9.72
CA ILE A 386 17.96 4.68 8.34
C ILE A 386 18.66 5.73 7.48
N LYS A 387 19.36 5.26 6.43
CA LYS A 387 19.86 6.13 5.36
C LYS A 387 18.88 6.06 4.20
N PHE A 388 18.43 7.21 3.73
CA PHE A 388 17.53 7.34 2.58
C PHE A 388 18.30 7.67 1.31
N LYS A 389 17.88 7.11 0.18
CA LYS A 389 18.41 7.52 -1.11
C LYS A 389 17.84 8.85 -1.54
N VAL A 390 16.51 8.94 -1.51
CA VAL A 390 15.78 10.15 -1.91
C VAL A 390 14.78 10.50 -0.82
N ILE A 391 14.76 11.78 -0.44
CA ILE A 391 13.65 12.40 0.27
C ILE A 391 12.79 13.14 -0.75
N PHE A 392 11.56 12.71 -0.94
CA PHE A 392 10.54 13.45 -1.67
C PHE A 392 10.00 14.56 -0.77
N TYR A 393 10.24 15.80 -1.15
CA TYR A 393 9.84 17.00 -0.40
C TYR A 393 8.97 17.88 -1.30
N MET A 394 7.74 17.41 -1.54
CA MET A 394 6.97 17.78 -2.73
C MET A 394 5.85 18.78 -2.42
N SER A 395 6.10 20.08 -2.65
CA SER A 395 5.18 21.20 -2.37
C SER A 395 4.73 21.27 -0.89
N ILE A 396 5.54 20.79 0.03
CA ILE A 396 5.22 20.76 1.47
C ILE A 396 5.85 21.94 2.25
N GLU A 397 6.87 22.60 1.69
CA GLU A 397 7.64 23.68 2.33
C GLU A 397 6.75 24.79 2.89
N GLY A 398 5.95 25.45 2.06
CA GLY A 398 5.00 26.49 2.53
C GLY A 398 4.00 26.08 3.62
N HIS A 399 3.90 24.79 3.99
CA HIS A 399 3.11 24.33 5.13
C HIS A 399 3.94 24.16 6.41
N ILE A 400 5.17 23.65 6.29
CA ILE A 400 5.99 23.21 7.44
C ILE A 400 7.35 23.91 7.56
N GLY A 401 7.75 24.73 6.59
CA GLY A 401 9.10 25.30 6.46
C GLY A 401 10.15 24.20 6.29
N PHE A 402 11.41 24.46 6.68
CA PHE A 402 12.45 23.42 6.75
C PHE A 402 12.72 23.04 8.21
N PRO A 403 12.04 22.04 8.76
CA PRO A 403 12.16 21.72 10.18
C PRO A 403 13.56 21.17 10.50
N ASN A 404 14.06 21.47 11.72
CA ASN A 404 15.43 21.13 12.10
C ASN A 404 15.74 19.63 12.06
N TRP A 405 14.75 18.77 12.32
CA TRP A 405 14.95 17.32 12.25
C TRP A 405 15.38 16.87 10.85
N LEU A 406 14.98 17.56 9.77
CA LEU A 406 15.34 17.21 8.40
C LEU A 406 16.86 17.26 8.18
N LYS A 407 17.56 18.17 8.90
CA LYS A 407 19.03 18.29 8.87
C LYS A 407 19.74 17.10 9.51
N SER A 408 19.05 16.36 10.40
CA SER A 408 19.60 15.19 11.08
C SER A 408 19.36 13.88 10.32
N VAL A 409 18.48 13.89 9.32
CA VAL A 409 18.17 12.71 8.51
C VAL A 409 19.34 12.41 7.58
N LYS A 410 19.77 11.15 7.54
CA LYS A 410 20.81 10.70 6.61
C LYS A 410 20.20 10.45 5.24
N PHE A 411 20.58 11.23 4.23
CA PHE A 411 20.11 11.03 2.86
C PHE A 411 21.18 11.32 1.80
N ASP A 412 21.05 10.75 0.61
CA ASP A 412 21.90 11.10 -0.56
C ASP A 412 21.32 12.29 -1.33
N TYR A 413 20.00 12.28 -1.58
CA TYR A 413 19.31 13.30 -2.38
C TYR A 413 18.02 13.80 -1.72
N ILE A 414 17.68 15.05 -1.97
CA ILE A 414 16.35 15.61 -1.73
C ILE A 414 15.78 16.13 -3.05
N LEU A 415 14.57 15.68 -3.37
CA LEU A 415 13.81 16.15 -4.51
C LEU A 415 12.77 17.15 -4.00
N TYR A 416 13.03 18.43 -4.24
CA TYR A 416 12.23 19.54 -3.77
C TYR A 416 11.30 20.04 -4.87
N GLU A 417 10.01 20.17 -4.59
CA GLU A 417 9.04 20.85 -5.46
C GLU A 417 8.50 22.09 -4.75
N GLY A 418 8.63 23.26 -5.37
CA GLY A 418 8.08 24.51 -4.86
C GLY A 418 6.57 24.62 -5.01
N HIS A 419 6.05 25.82 -4.79
CA HIS A 419 4.64 26.20 -4.91
C HIS A 419 4.32 26.81 -6.27
N GLN A 420 3.02 26.96 -6.51
CA GLN A 420 2.53 27.65 -7.71
C GLN A 420 3.03 29.10 -7.71
N ASP A 421 3.36 29.61 -8.89
CA ASP A 421 3.83 31.00 -9.10
C ASP A 421 5.23 31.30 -8.53
N GLU A 422 5.89 30.34 -7.88
CA GLU A 422 7.30 30.45 -7.56
C GLU A 422 8.17 30.20 -8.80
N ASN A 423 9.33 30.85 -8.83
CA ASN A 423 10.36 30.60 -9.83
C ASN A 423 11.60 29.93 -9.21
N ILE A 424 12.49 29.45 -10.09
CA ILE A 424 13.70 28.72 -9.72
C ILE A 424 14.64 29.53 -8.81
N VAL A 425 14.74 30.85 -9.02
CA VAL A 425 15.60 31.72 -8.22
C VAL A 425 15.08 31.80 -6.78
N GLN A 426 13.77 32.02 -6.62
CA GLN A 426 13.15 32.10 -5.29
C GLN A 426 13.36 30.81 -4.48
N ILE A 427 13.19 29.65 -5.10
CA ILE A 427 13.37 28.38 -4.37
C ILE A 427 14.84 28.04 -4.12
N LYS A 428 15.76 28.48 -4.99
CA LYS A 428 17.20 28.40 -4.73
C LYS A 428 17.58 29.17 -3.46
N ASP A 429 17.01 30.35 -3.28
CA ASP A 429 17.27 31.18 -2.10
C ASP A 429 16.67 30.54 -0.84
N LYS A 430 15.46 29.98 -0.91
CA LYS A 430 14.88 29.18 0.18
C LYS A 430 15.75 27.98 0.59
N ILE A 431 16.30 27.24 -0.37
CA ILE A 431 17.21 26.12 -0.07
C ILE A 431 18.48 26.61 0.62
N LYS A 432 19.07 27.74 0.20
CA LYS A 432 20.23 28.32 0.91
C LYS A 432 19.87 28.74 2.34
N GLU A 433 18.71 29.38 2.53
CA GLU A 433 18.22 29.82 3.83
C GLU A 433 17.85 28.66 4.77
N SER A 434 17.50 27.49 4.21
CA SER A 434 17.14 26.30 5.00
C SER A 434 18.29 25.78 5.88
N LEU A 435 19.54 26.15 5.55
CA LEU A 435 20.76 25.59 6.14
C LEU A 435 20.86 24.07 5.98
N LEU A 436 20.17 23.49 5.00
CA LEU A 436 20.44 22.13 4.55
C LEU A 436 21.77 22.14 3.80
N ASP A 437 22.68 21.25 4.18
CA ASP A 437 23.97 21.12 3.52
C ASP A 437 23.84 20.31 2.22
N VAL A 438 23.34 20.99 1.19
CA VAL A 438 23.03 20.38 -0.11
C VAL A 438 23.51 21.23 -1.27
N ASN A 439 23.90 20.57 -2.35
CA ASN A 439 24.23 21.19 -3.63
C ASN A 439 23.13 20.90 -4.65
N ILE A 440 22.66 21.94 -5.35
CA ILE A 440 21.68 21.78 -6.43
C ILE A 440 22.40 21.23 -7.66
N ILE A 441 22.00 20.04 -8.10
CA ILE A 441 22.62 19.35 -9.25
C ILE A 441 21.75 19.36 -10.51
N SER A 442 20.44 19.59 -10.36
CA SER A 442 19.52 19.69 -11.49
C SER A 442 18.30 20.52 -11.12
N GLU A 443 17.70 21.17 -12.11
CA GLU A 443 16.53 22.01 -11.94
C GLU A 443 15.63 22.00 -13.17
N THR A 444 14.34 22.16 -12.95
CA THR A 444 13.33 22.14 -14.02
C THR A 444 12.01 22.75 -13.54
N MET A 445 11.04 22.88 -14.45
CA MET A 445 9.67 23.28 -14.14
C MET A 445 8.73 22.11 -14.45
N SER A 446 7.77 21.85 -13.57
CA SER A 446 6.72 20.85 -13.77
C SER A 446 5.35 21.52 -13.78
N GLN A 447 4.50 21.14 -14.75
CA GLN A 447 3.12 21.60 -14.81
C GLN A 447 2.21 20.40 -15.10
N ASP A 448 1.20 20.20 -14.25
CA ASP A 448 0.31 19.05 -14.30
C ASP A 448 -1.14 19.42 -13.99
N GLY A 449 -2.09 18.67 -14.57
CA GLY A 449 -3.52 18.90 -14.38
C GLY A 449 -3.92 20.36 -14.63
N ASP A 450 -4.69 20.93 -13.70
CA ASP A 450 -5.12 22.34 -13.76
C ASP A 450 -4.18 23.27 -13.01
N SER A 451 -3.02 22.78 -12.60
CA SER A 451 -2.08 23.55 -11.81
C SER A 451 -1.19 24.42 -12.69
N ARG A 452 -0.83 25.60 -12.19
CA ARG A 452 0.29 26.38 -12.72
C ARG A 452 1.61 25.65 -12.50
N ALA A 453 2.61 26.00 -13.31
CA ALA A 453 3.95 25.43 -13.24
C ALA A 453 4.56 25.63 -11.85
N ARG A 454 5.36 24.66 -11.42
CA ARG A 454 6.12 24.66 -10.16
C ARG A 454 7.59 24.39 -10.45
N PRO A 455 8.50 25.07 -9.77
CA PRO A 455 9.92 24.79 -9.87
C PRO A 455 10.27 23.51 -9.09
N VAL A 456 11.13 22.68 -9.66
CA VAL A 456 11.60 21.42 -9.08
C VAL A 456 13.12 21.42 -9.06
N LEU A 457 13.71 21.11 -7.90
CA LEU A 457 15.15 20.98 -7.71
C LEU A 457 15.49 19.57 -7.27
N LEU A 458 16.58 19.05 -7.83
CA LEU A 458 17.27 17.90 -7.30
C LEU A 458 18.53 18.39 -6.60
N CYS A 459 18.61 18.14 -5.29
CA CYS A 459 19.76 18.50 -4.49
C CYS A 459 20.45 17.23 -3.98
N LYS A 460 21.79 17.23 -4.01
CA LYS A 460 22.63 16.18 -3.46
C LYS A 460 23.20 16.65 -2.12
N ASN A 461 23.16 15.79 -1.10
CA ASN A 461 23.79 16.06 0.19
C ASN A 461 25.31 16.26 -0.01
N SER A 462 25.88 17.26 0.67
CA SER A 462 27.32 17.56 0.58
C SER A 462 28.19 16.64 1.42
N ASN A 463 27.59 15.94 2.40
CA ASN A 463 28.30 15.09 3.38
C ASN A 463 28.50 13.64 2.94
#